data_AF-A0A920ACH0-F1
#
_entry.id   AF-A0A920ACH0-F1
#
_cell.length_a   1.000
_cell.length_b   1.000
_cell.length_c   1.000
_cell.angle_alpha   90.00
_cell.angle_beta   90.00
_cell.angle_gamma   90.00
#
_symmetry.space_group_name_H-M   'P 1'
#
loop_
_entity.id
_entity.type
_entity.pdbx_description
1 polymer ?
#
loop_
_entity_poly.entity_id
_entity_poly.type
_entity_poly.pdbx_seq_one_letter_code
_entity_poly.pdbx_strand_id
1 'polypeptide(L)'
;MVVYLFASMMLISLLRSLFLLYYRAKNIIDAKVLNYPTQVIQHAVGTVKGELVANGAFNSLTGSRTGRSPADRFFCEGRKYQIK
;
A
#
# COMPACT_ATOMS: atom_id res chain seq x y z
N MET A 1 30.49 12.96 25.23
CA MET A 1 29.01 12.99 25.05
C MET A 1 28.57 13.14 23.60
N VAL A 2 29.17 14.02 22.79
CA VAL A 2 28.72 14.30 21.41
C VAL A 2 28.79 13.09 20.47
N VAL A 3 29.85 12.27 20.55
CA VAL A 3 30.04 11.09 19.67
C VAL A 3 28.93 10.05 19.85
N TYR A 4 28.47 9.84 21.08
CA TYR A 4 27.35 8.91 21.37
C TYR A 4 26.02 9.40 20.80
N LEU A 5 25.82 10.72 20.74
CA LEU A 5 24.63 11.33 20.16
C LEU A 5 24.61 11.12 18.63
N PHE A 6 25.74 11.29 17.96
CA PHE A 6 25.86 11.03 16.52
C PHE A 6 25.69 9.55 16.18
N ALA A 7 26.30 8.66 16.97
CA ALA A 7 26.17 7.21 16.78
C ALA A 7 24.73 6.72 16.98
N SER A 8 24.01 7.24 17.98
CA SER A 8 22.61 6.87 18.22
C SER A 8 21.67 7.39 17.12
N MET A 9 21.90 8.60 16.59
CA MET A 9 21.14 9.14 15.46
C MET A 9 21.33 8.33 14.18
N MET A 10 22.57 7.89 13.89
CA MET A 10 22.82 6.99 12.75
C MET A 10 22.11 5.66 12.90
N LEU A 11 22.15 5.06 14.09
CA LEU A 11 21.48 3.79 14.39
C LEU A 11 19.96 3.91 14.21
N ILE A 12 19.35 5.00 14.67
CA ILE A 12 17.91 5.27 14.49
C ILE A 12 17.55 5.40 13.01
N SER A 13 18.38 6.10 12.22
CA SER A 13 18.14 6.24 10.77
C SER A 13 18.24 4.89 10.04
N LEU A 14 19.20 4.05 10.45
CA LEU A 14 19.43 2.73 9.86
C LEU A 14 18.26 1.80 10.18
N LEU A 15 17.82 1.77 11.44
CA LEU A 15 16.65 1.00 11.88
C LEU A 15 15.38 1.42 11.13
N ARG A 16 15.17 2.72 10.94
CA ARG A 16 14.01 3.24 10.18
C ARG A 16 14.07 2.85 8.70
N SER A 17 15.26 2.88 8.09
CA SER A 17 15.48 2.46 6.70
C SER A 17 15.21 0.96 6.51
N LEU A 18 15.76 0.12 7.40
CA LEU A 18 15.53 -1.33 7.41
C LEU A 18 14.04 -1.66 7.61
N PHE A 19 13.38 -0.96 8.52
CA PHE A 19 11.94 -1.13 8.76
C PHE A 19 11.12 -0.81 7.50
N LEU A 20 11.39 0.30 6.82
CA LEU A 20 10.70 0.66 5.58
C LEU A 20 10.96 -0.35 4.45
N LEU A 21 12.19 -0.84 4.35
CA LEU A 21 12.56 -1.87 3.37
C LEU A 21 11.82 -3.19 3.62
N TYR A 22 11.70 -3.60 4.89
CA TYR A 22 10.95 -4.78 5.29
C TYR A 22 9.47 -4.66 4.89
N TYR A 23 8.80 -3.55 5.23
CA TYR A 23 7.40 -3.34 4.85
C TYR A 23 7.20 -3.30 3.34
N ARG A 24 8.16 -2.73 2.61
CA ARG A 24 8.13 -2.72 1.14
C ARG A 24 8.26 -4.13 0.56
N ALA A 25 9.16 -4.95 1.08
CA ALA A 25 9.35 -6.33 0.63
C ALA A 25 8.12 -7.20 0.94
N LYS A 26 7.55 -7.07 2.15
CA LYS A 26 6.34 -7.79 2.55
C LYS A 26 5.16 -7.49 1.61
N ASN A 27 4.92 -6.21 1.29
CA ASN A 27 3.85 -5.82 0.36
C ASN A 27 4.02 -6.42 -1.06
N ILE A 28 5.26 -6.63 -1.52
CA ILE A 28 5.53 -7.24 -2.84
C ILE A 28 5.21 -8.74 -2.80
N ILE A 29 5.53 -9.43 -1.70
CA ILE A 29 5.26 -10.85 -1.54
C ILE A 29 3.75 -11.08 -1.45
N ASP A 30 3.03 -10.29 -0.64
CA ASP A 30 1.57 -10.38 -0.50
C ASP A 30 0.85 -10.12 -1.83
N ALA A 31 1.34 -9.16 -2.64
CA ALA A 31 0.79 -8.88 -3.96
C ALA A 31 0.97 -10.05 -4.96
N LYS A 32 2.08 -10.80 -4.87
CA LYS A 32 2.37 -11.92 -5.78
C LYS A 32 1.55 -13.17 -5.48
N VAL A 33 1.10 -13.33 -4.23
CA VAL A 33 0.29 -14.49 -3.80
C VAL A 33 -1.15 -14.39 -4.30
N LEU A 34 -1.63 -13.21 -4.68
CA LEU A 34 -3.03 -12.93 -5.07
C LEU A 34 -3.22 -12.85 -6.59
N ASN A 35 -2.64 -13.78 -7.35
CA ASN A 35 -2.74 -13.76 -8.83
C ASN A 35 -4.04 -14.34 -9.38
N TYR A 36 -4.83 -15.03 -8.56
CA TYR A 36 -6.12 -15.60 -8.98
C TYR A 36 -7.29 -14.82 -8.37
N PRO A 37 -8.34 -14.52 -9.16
CA PRO A 37 -9.50 -13.75 -8.68
C PRO A 37 -10.18 -14.39 -7.47
N THR A 38 -10.16 -15.72 -7.38
CA THR A 38 -10.68 -16.48 -6.22
C THR A 38 -9.91 -16.21 -4.94
N GLN A 39 -8.57 -16.16 -5.01
CA GLN A 39 -7.71 -15.88 -3.86
C GLN A 39 -7.87 -14.43 -3.40
N VAL A 40 -8.05 -13.50 -4.34
CA VAL A 40 -8.35 -12.08 -4.04
C VAL A 40 -9.66 -11.94 -3.28
N ILE A 41 -10.72 -12.60 -3.74
CA ILE A 41 -12.04 -12.57 -3.10
C ILE A 41 -11.98 -13.21 -1.70
N GLN A 42 -11.36 -14.39 -1.58
CA GLN A 42 -11.18 -15.07 -0.29
C GLN A 42 -10.43 -14.21 0.73
N HIS A 43 -9.35 -13.57 0.29
CA HIS A 43 -8.59 -12.66 1.14
C HIS A 43 -9.40 -11.41 1.51
N ALA A 44 -10.18 -10.84 0.58
CA ALA A 44 -11.00 -9.67 0.85
C ALA A 44 -12.15 -9.95 1.84
N VAL A 45 -12.80 -11.11 1.73
CA VAL A 45 -13.81 -11.57 2.69
C VAL A 45 -13.17 -11.85 4.06
N GLY A 46 -12.01 -12.52 4.09
CA GLY A 46 -11.30 -12.83 5.35
C GLY A 46 -10.73 -11.62 6.08
N THR A 47 -10.56 -10.48 5.40
CA THR A 47 -10.02 -9.23 5.98
C THR A 47 -11.09 -8.18 6.28
N VAL A 48 -12.38 -8.55 6.24
CA VAL A 48 -13.53 -7.65 6.51
C VAL A 48 -13.56 -6.44 5.55
N LYS A 49 -13.00 -6.59 4.35
CA LYS A 49 -12.98 -5.55 3.31
C LYS A 49 -14.18 -5.64 2.36
N GLY A 50 -15.02 -6.65 2.51
CA GLY A 50 -16.24 -6.84 1.73
C GLY A 50 -16.91 -8.18 2.03
N GLU A 51 -18.03 -8.42 1.39
CA GLU A 51 -18.88 -9.60 1.58
C GLU A 51 -19.35 -10.16 0.23
N LEU A 52 -19.79 -11.42 0.23
CA LEU A 52 -20.44 -12.01 -0.93
C LEU A 52 -21.95 -11.85 -0.78
N VAL A 53 -22.59 -11.21 -1.76
CA VAL A 53 -24.04 -11.11 -1.84
C VAL A 53 -24.65 -12.40 -2.39
N ALA A 54 -25.97 -12.59 -2.23
CA ALA A 54 -26.66 -13.86 -2.50
C ALA A 54 -26.50 -14.39 -3.94
N ASN A 55 -26.16 -13.54 -4.90
CA ASN A 55 -25.89 -13.91 -6.30
C ASN A 55 -24.41 -14.29 -6.57
N GLY A 56 -23.57 -14.33 -5.53
CA GLY A 56 -22.15 -14.64 -5.64
C GLY A 56 -21.26 -13.46 -6.06
N ALA A 57 -21.83 -12.25 -6.24
CA ALA A 57 -21.03 -11.06 -6.51
C ALA A 57 -20.32 -10.57 -5.24
N PHE A 58 -19.13 -10.00 -5.41
CA PHE A 58 -18.39 -9.37 -4.30
C PHE A 58 -18.85 -7.93 -4.12
N ASN A 59 -19.31 -7.61 -2.92
CA ASN A 59 -19.72 -6.27 -2.51
C ASN A 59 -18.70 -5.70 -1.52
N SER A 60 -18.36 -4.42 -1.67
CA SER A 60 -17.43 -3.70 -0.79
C SER A 60 -17.86 -2.25 -0.65
N LEU A 61 -17.76 -1.72 0.57
CA LEU A 61 -18.10 -0.35 0.89
C LEU A 61 -16.83 0.52 0.87
N THR A 62 -16.84 1.59 0.07
CA THR A 62 -15.70 2.52 -0.06
C THR A 62 -15.74 3.68 0.95
N GLY A 63 -16.73 3.67 1.85
CA GLY A 63 -16.91 4.69 2.90
C GLY A 63 -17.31 6.05 2.33
N SER A 64 -16.69 7.12 2.81
CA SER A 64 -17.02 8.51 2.43
C SER A 64 -16.57 8.89 1.01
N ARG A 65 -15.71 8.09 0.37
CA ARG A 65 -15.23 8.32 -1.00
C ARG A 65 -15.89 7.35 -1.97
N THR A 66 -17.06 7.72 -2.46
CA THR A 66 -17.87 6.92 -3.40
C THR A 66 -17.60 7.26 -4.87
N GLY A 67 -16.79 8.30 -5.13
CA GLY A 67 -16.44 8.77 -6.46
C GLY A 67 -14.99 9.26 -6.55
N ARG A 68 -14.65 9.86 -7.69
CA ARG A 68 -13.32 10.45 -7.89
C ARG A 68 -13.18 11.72 -7.02
N SER A 69 -11.97 12.00 -6.54
CA SER A 69 -11.60 13.27 -5.91
C SER A 69 -10.64 14.03 -6.84
N PRO A 70 -11.13 14.85 -7.79
CA PRO A 70 -10.27 15.49 -8.77
C PRO A 70 -9.25 16.45 -8.16
N ALA A 71 -9.60 17.09 -7.03
CA ALA A 71 -8.74 18.02 -6.31
C ALA A 71 -7.50 17.35 -5.67
N ASP A 72 -7.56 16.03 -5.42
CA ASP A 72 -6.45 15.27 -4.83
C ASP A 72 -5.50 14.68 -5.89
N ARG A 73 -5.68 15.05 -7.18
CA ARG A 73 -4.82 14.58 -8.27
C ARG A 73 -3.61 15.51 -8.43
N PHE A 74 -2.44 14.98 -8.11
CA PHE A 74 -1.16 15.68 -8.33
C PHE A 74 -0.40 15.03 -9.50
N PHE A 75 0.29 15.86 -10.29
CA PHE A 75 1.26 15.41 -11.28
C PHE A 75 2.66 15.66 -10.72
N CYS A 76 3.51 14.64 -10.72
CA CYS A 76 4.91 14.82 -10.35
C CYS A 76 5.61 15.67 -11.41
N GLU A 77 6.06 16.87 -11.06
CA GLU A 77 6.89 17.68 -11.93
C GLU A 77 8.32 17.15 -11.88
N GLY A 78 8.59 16.12 -12.69
CA GLY A 78 9.86 15.42 -12.70
C GLY A 78 9.93 14.37 -13.80
N ARG A 79 10.51 14.79 -14.94
CA ARG A 79 10.63 14.09 -16.23
C ARG A 79 9.33 14.02 -17.03
N LYS A 80 9.22 14.99 -17.95
CA LYS A 80 8.29 14.98 -19.08
C LYS A 80 8.46 13.67 -19.86
N TYR A 81 7.57 12.70 -19.67
CA TYR A 81 7.29 11.75 -20.74
C TYR A 81 6.44 12.51 -21.76
N GLN A 82 7.10 13.03 -22.81
CA GLN A 82 6.38 13.52 -23.98
C GLN A 82 5.71 12.31 -24.64
N ILE A 83 4.38 12.26 -24.58
CA ILE A 83 3.59 11.40 -25.45
C ILE A 83 3.51 12.16 -26.77
N LYS A 84 4.07 11.59 -27.84
CA LYS A 84 3.95 12.07 -29.21
C LYS A 84 2.52 11.96 -29.71
#